data_AF-A0A2H9N6N7-F1
#
_entry.id   AF-A0A2H9N6N7-F1
#
_cell.length_a   1.000
_cell.length_b   1.000
_cell.length_c   1.000
_cell.angle_alpha   90.00
_cell.angle_beta   90.00
_cell.angle_gamma   90.00
#
_symmetry.space_group_name_H-M   'P 1'
#
loop_
_entity.id
_entity.type
_entity.pdbx_description
1 polymer ?
#
loop_
_entity_poly.entity_id
_entity_poly.type
_entity_poly.pdbx_seq_one_letter_code
_entity_poly.pdbx_strand_id
1 'polypeptide(L)' 'MDRIEVYHDESGRYFDEYTVVIGNSVFGMSKNALSPQGFNQYCGEKRECNFAKEKKIQLRDLPDEVKEAIKRRI' A
#
# COMPACT_ATOMS: atom_id res chain seq x y z
N MET A 1 -12.55 -9.80 -9.24
CA MET A 1 -11.84 -9.26 -8.06
C MET A 1 -10.39 -9.17 -8.44
N ASP A 2 -9.87 -7.95 -8.56
CA ASP A 2 -8.45 -7.75 -8.84
C ASP A 2 -7.59 -8.35 -7.73
N ARG A 3 -6.44 -8.90 -8.11
CA ARG A 3 -5.49 -9.48 -7.15
C ARG A 3 -4.87 -8.33 -6.36
N ILE A 4 -4.99 -8.41 -5.03
CA ILE A 4 -4.41 -7.42 -4.10
C ILE A 4 -3.23 -8.04 -3.39
N GLU A 5 -2.11 -7.34 -3.39
CA GLU A 5 -0.92 -7.70 -2.62
C GLU A 5 -0.48 -6.49 -1.81
N VAL A 6 -0.15 -6.69 -0.55
CA VAL A 6 0.29 -5.60 0.32
C VAL A 6 1.60 -5.97 0.98
N TYR A 7 2.48 -4.99 0.99
CA TYR A 7 3.83 -5.08 1.51
C TYR A 7 4.02 -3.96 2.53
N HIS A 8 4.73 -4.27 3.61
CA HIS A 8 4.97 -3.35 4.70
C HIS A 8 6.48 -3.13 4.86
N ASP A 9 6.89 -1.87 4.85
CA ASP A 9 8.23 -1.46 5.23
C ASP A 9 8.29 -1.21 6.74
N GLU A 10 8.80 -2.21 7.46
CA GLU A 10 9.00 -2.15 8.92
C GLU A 10 10.22 -1.29 9.33
N SER A 11 10.97 -0.70 8.38
CA SER A 11 12.18 0.09 8.68
C SER A 11 11.88 1.43 9.35
N GLY A 12 10.64 1.93 9.24
CA GLY A 12 10.24 3.25 9.76
C GLY A 12 10.95 4.43 9.10
N ARG A 13 11.61 4.19 7.96
CA ARG A 13 12.40 5.20 7.24
C ARG A 13 11.54 6.12 6.37
N TYR A 14 10.42 5.60 5.86
CA TYR A 14 9.55 6.30 4.92
C TYR A 14 8.16 6.51 5.52
N PHE A 15 7.48 7.53 5.02
CA PHE A 15 6.15 7.91 5.49
C PHE A 15 5.05 7.02 4.93
N ASP A 16 5.28 6.45 3.75
CA ASP A 16 4.47 5.47 3.05
C ASP A 16 4.88 4.04 3.45
N GLU A 17 4.57 3.69 4.70
CA GLU A 17 4.90 2.37 5.29
C GLU A 17 4.31 1.18 4.49
N TYR A 18 3.25 1.38 3.71
CA TYR A 18 2.53 0.32 3.00
C TYR A 18 2.61 0.49 1.49
N THR A 19 3.14 -0.52 0.81
CA THR A 19 3.08 -0.64 -0.64
C THR A 19 1.94 -1.58 -1.03
N VAL A 20 0.94 -1.03 -1.70
CA VAL A 20 -0.28 -1.73 -2.11
C VAL A 20 -0.28 -1.94 -3.62
N VAL A 21 -0.43 -3.18 -4.05
CA VAL A 21 -0.55 -3.55 -5.46
C VAL A 21 -1.96 -4.02 -5.73
N ILE A 22 -2.65 -3.38 -6.68
CA ILE A 22 -3.99 -3.76 -7.16
C ILE A 22 -3.87 -4.03 -8.66
N GLY A 23 -3.99 -5.31 -9.04
CA GLY A 23 -3.69 -5.73 -10.41
C GLY A 23 -2.23 -5.47 -10.77
N ASN A 24 -1.99 -4.46 -11.63
CA ASN A 24 -0.65 -4.01 -12.02
C ASN A 24 -0.28 -2.63 -11.43
N SER A 25 -1.21 -1.93 -10.80
CA SER A 25 -0.97 -0.58 -10.25
C SER A 25 -0.41 -0.66 -8.84
N VAL A 26 0.60 0.16 -8.56
CA VAL A 26 1.27 0.24 -7.25
C VAL A 26 0.93 1.57 -6.59
N PHE A 27 0.65 1.52 -5.30
CA PHE A 27 0.34 2.68 -4.48
C PHE A 27 1.16 2.65 -3.21
N GLY A 28 1.80 3.77 -2.88
CA GLY A 28 2.35 4.01 -1.55
C GLY A 28 1.26 4.56 -0.65
N MET A 29 1.15 4.02 0.55
CA MET A 29 0.16 4.42 1.55
C MET A 29 0.79 4.54 2.93
N SER A 30 0.45 5.59 3.67
CA SER A 30 0.74 5.67 5.10
C SER A 30 -0.36 4.96 5.90
N LYS A 31 -0.12 4.70 7.19
CA LYS A 31 -1.15 4.13 8.10
C LYS A 31 -2.45 4.95 8.18
N ASN A 32 -2.37 6.25 7.92
CA ASN A 32 -3.46 7.23 7.92
C ASN A 32 -3.79 7.70 6.49
N ALA A 33 -3.87 6.76 5.54
CA ALA A 33 -3.98 7.01 4.09
C ALA A 33 -5.17 7.90 3.64
N LEU A 34 -6.17 8.16 4.49
CA LEU A 34 -7.34 8.98 4.16
C LEU A 34 -7.35 10.33 4.92
N SER A 35 -6.42 10.51 5.86
CA SER A 35 -6.21 11.77 6.57
C SER A 35 -5.65 12.84 5.63
N PRO A 36 -5.93 14.15 5.85
CA PRO A 36 -5.30 15.22 5.09
C PRO A 36 -3.77 15.25 5.21
N GLN A 37 -3.21 14.69 6.28
CA GLN A 37 -1.77 14.53 6.46
C GLN A 37 -1.26 13.16 5.97
N GLY A 38 -2.14 12.29 5.46
CA GLY A 38 -1.80 10.96 5.01
C GLY A 38 -1.11 10.92 3.65
N PHE A 39 -0.56 9.75 3.33
CA PHE A 39 -0.03 9.45 2.00
C PHE A 39 -0.84 8.34 1.38
N ASN A 40 -1.23 8.52 0.12
CA ASN A 40 -2.04 7.58 -0.64
C ASN A 40 -1.95 7.91 -2.13
N GLN A 41 -0.84 7.58 -2.75
CA GLN A 41 -0.52 8.02 -4.11
C GLN A 41 -0.14 6.84 -5.00
N TYR A 42 -0.45 6.98 -6.29
CA TYR A 42 0.01 6.04 -7.31
C TYR A 42 1.52 6.21 -7.54
N CYS A 43 2.26 5.11 -7.54
CA CYS A 43 3.71 5.08 -7.61
C CYS A 43 4.26 4.46 -8.91
N GLY A 44 3.38 3.94 -9.78
CA GLY A 44 3.77 3.29 -11.04
C GLY A 44 3.17 1.91 -11.22
N GLU A 45 3.69 1.17 -12.19
CA GLU A 45 3.28 -0.20 -12.45
C GLU A 45 4.18 -1.23 -11.74
N LYS A 46 3.63 -2.40 -11.41
CA LYS A 46 4.32 -3.46 -10.66
C LYS A 46 5.65 -3.88 -11.30
N ARG A 47 5.75 -3.85 -12.62
CA ARG A 47 6.97 -4.19 -13.37
C ARG A 47 8.11 -3.18 -13.19
N GLU A 48 7.79 -1.96 -12.75
CA GLU A 48 8.73 -0.85 -12.58
C GLU A 48 9.21 -0.74 -11.12
N CYS A 49 8.55 -1.44 -10.20
CA CYS A 49 8.80 -1.38 -8.77
C CYS A 49 9.53 -2.64 -8.25
N ASN A 50 10.43 -2.44 -7.29
CA ASN A 50 11.16 -3.53 -6.63
C ASN A 50 10.73 -3.68 -5.17
N PHE A 51 10.00 -4.77 -4.87
CA PHE A 51 9.46 -5.05 -3.54
C PHE A 51 10.36 -5.96 -2.68
N ALA A 52 11.60 -6.23 -3.10
CA ALA A 52 12.45 -7.27 -2.48
C ALA A 52 12.80 -7.03 -1.00
N LYS A 53 12.60 -5.82 -0.49
CA LYS A 53 12.90 -5.44 0.91
C LYS A 53 11.67 -5.36 1.80
N GLU A 54 10.48 -5.49 1.23
CA GLU A 54 9.23 -5.30 1.97
C GLU A 54 8.60 -6.65 2.32
N LYS A 55 8.03 -6.73 3.52
CA LYS A 55 7.40 -7.96 4.00
C LYS A 55 5.97 -8.02 3.51
N LYS A 56 5.61 -9.10 2.81
CA LYS A 56 4.22 -9.32 2.40
C LYS A 56 3.35 -9.56 3.64
N ILE A 57 2.27 -8.79 3.76
CA ILE A 57 1.31 -8.88 4.87
C ILE A 57 -0.10 -9.14 4.37
N GLN A 58 -0.97 -9.60 5.26
CA GLN A 58 -2.37 -9.87 4.91
C GLN A 58 -3.23 -8.62 5.06
N LEU A 59 -4.27 -8.51 4.23
CA LEU A 59 -5.21 -7.39 4.28
C LEU A 59 -5.85 -7.19 5.66
N ARG A 60 -6.06 -8.26 6.42
CA ARG A 60 -6.65 -8.20 7.77
C ARG A 60 -5.76 -7.47 8.79
N ASP A 61 -4.43 -7.52 8.58
CA ASP A 61 -3.43 -6.97 9.48
C ASP A 61 -3.17 -5.47 9.21
N LEU A 62 -3.82 -4.89 8.20
CA LEU A 62 -3.67 -3.48 7.83
C LEU A 62 -4.42 -2.54 8.77
N PRO A 63 -3.95 -1.29 8.90
CA PRO A 63 -4.75 -0.21 9.47
C PRO A 63 -6.07 -0.02 8.71
N ASP A 64 -7.13 0.36 9.42
CA ASP A 64 -8.46 0.48 8.83
C ASP A 64 -8.53 1.52 7.70
N GLU A 65 -7.79 2.63 7.81
CA GLU A 65 -7.72 3.62 6.74
C GLU A 65 -7.08 3.07 5.46
N VAL A 66 -6.06 2.22 5.57
CA VAL A 66 -5.44 1.56 4.40
C VAL A 66 -6.44 0.58 3.77
N LYS A 67 -7.18 -0.18 4.58
CA LYS A 67 -8.24 -1.08 4.10
C LYS A 67 -9.33 -0.30 3.35
N GLU A 68 -9.79 0.82 3.91
CA GLU A 68 -10.80 1.67 3.27
C GLU A 68 -10.27 2.33 1.99
N ALA A 69 -9.01 2.77 1.98
CA ALA A 69 -8.36 3.30 0.78
C ALA A 69 -8.28 2.26 -0.34
N ILE A 70 -8.00 1.00 -0.02
CA ILE A 70 -8.01 -0.12 -0.96
C ILE A 70 -9.44 -0.36 -1.49
N LYS A 71 -10.44 -0.43 -0.61
CA LYS A 71 -11.85 -0.65 -1.01
C LYS A 71 -12.37 0.39 -2.01
N ARG A 72 -11.97 1.67 -1.87
CA ARG A 72 -12.37 2.74 -2.79
C ARG A 72 -11.80 2.60 -4.21
N ARG A 73 -10.90 1.65 -4.44
CA ARG A 73 -10.19 1.42 -5.72
C ARG A 73 -10.62 0.14 -6.45
N ILE A 74 -11.53 -0.64 -5.85
CA ILE A 74 -12.03 -1.93 -6.38
C ILE A 74 -13.46 -1.73 -6.90
#